data_AF-A0A0N0D3U3-F1
#
_entry.id   AF-A0A0N0D3U3-F1
#
_cell.length_a   1.000
_cell.length_b   1.000
_cell.length_c   1.000
_cell.angle_alpha   90.00
_cell.angle_beta   90.00
_cell.angle_gamma   90.00
#
_symmetry.space_group_name_H-M   'P 1'
#
loop_
_entity.id
_entity.type
_entity.pdbx_description
1 polymer ?
#
loop_
_entity_poly.entity_id
_entity_poly.type
_entity_poly.pdbx_seq_one_letter_code
_entity_poly.pdbx_strand_id
1 'polypeptide(L)'
;QASFQQQLKEIETNLCELLMQLPQEPGINYVRFFSVYIYATQRREVAVKFFSVLKQHPQQKEGDNMLCAVDEWRLEGKIEGEKKGKIENSIFIINNMKNMGIDWGVISKATGVDQELYQQMQIEYQQLVAQPSLSLEAH
;
A
#
# COMPACT_ATOMS: atom_id res chain seq x y z
N GLN A 1 4.87 40.75 -8.93
CA GLN A 1 4.17 39.70 -8.15
C GLN A 1 2.73 39.44 -8.62
N ALA A 2 1.95 40.46 -9.00
CA ALA A 2 0.55 40.28 -9.46
C ALA A 2 0.38 39.42 -10.73
N SER A 3 1.28 39.54 -11.72
CA SER A 3 1.19 38.78 -12.98
C SER A 3 1.36 37.26 -12.79
N PHE A 4 2.22 36.81 -11.88
CA PHE A 4 2.45 35.38 -11.64
C PHE A 4 1.26 34.71 -10.95
N GLN A 5 0.62 35.42 -10.01
CA GLN A 5 -0.59 34.94 -9.34
C GLN A 5 -1.78 34.83 -10.30
N GLN A 6 -1.86 35.74 -11.27
CA GLN A 6 -2.88 35.71 -12.31
C GLN A 6 -2.65 34.56 -13.30
N GLN A 7 -1.40 34.31 -13.70
CA GLN A 7 -1.03 33.15 -14.53
C GLN A 7 -1.31 31.83 -13.81
N LEU A 8 -1.03 31.74 -12.51
CA LEU A 8 -1.37 30.56 -11.70
C LEU A 8 -2.87 30.28 -11.67
N LYS A 9 -3.70 31.32 -11.49
CA LYS A 9 -5.16 31.18 -11.52
C LYS A 9 -5.69 30.74 -12.88
N GLU A 10 -5.12 31.25 -13.96
CA GLU A 10 -5.49 30.81 -15.31
C GLU A 10 -5.11 29.34 -15.55
N ILE A 11 -3.93 28.92 -15.11
CA ILE A 11 -3.49 27.52 -15.20
C ILE A 11 -4.39 26.61 -14.38
N GLU A 12 -4.71 27.00 -13.14
CA GLU A 12 -5.60 26.26 -12.25
C GLU A 12 -7.00 26.09 -12.86
N THR A 13 -7.55 27.18 -13.41
CA THR A 13 -8.88 27.18 -14.06
C THR A 13 -8.90 26.24 -15.26
N ASN A 14 -7.91 26.37 -16.15
CA ASN A 14 -7.79 25.50 -17.32
C ASN A 14 -7.62 24.03 -16.94
N LEU A 15 -6.86 23.76 -15.87
CA LEU A 15 -6.66 22.39 -15.38
C LEU A 15 -7.98 21.83 -14.87
N CYS A 16 -8.70 22.55 -14.01
CA CYS A 16 -10.02 22.15 -13.51
C CYS A 16 -11.03 21.87 -14.63
N GLU A 17 -11.11 22.73 -15.65
CA GLU A 17 -11.99 22.54 -16.81
C GLU A 17 -11.66 21.28 -17.62
N LEU A 18 -10.37 20.97 -17.78
CA LEU A 18 -9.91 19.76 -18.45
C LEU A 18 -10.22 18.50 -17.63
N LEU A 19 -10.10 18.58 -16.30
CA LEU A 19 -10.39 17.48 -15.39
C LEU A 19 -11.88 17.14 -15.33
N MET A 20 -12.75 18.15 -15.40
CA MET A 20 -14.21 17.97 -15.43
C MET A 20 -14.70 17.27 -16.71
N GLN A 21 -13.93 17.30 -17.80
CA GLN A 21 -14.27 16.61 -19.06
C GLN A 21 -13.96 15.10 -19.02
N LEU A 22 -13.34 14.60 -17.95
CA LEU A 22 -13.07 13.17 -17.79
C LEU A 22 -14.30 12.49 -17.13
N PRO A 23 -14.75 11.32 -17.62
CA PRO A 23 -15.63 10.40 -16.92
C PRO A 23 -15.18 10.24 -15.48
N GLN A 24 -16.07 10.62 -14.56
CA GLN A 24 -15.86 10.45 -13.13
C GLN A 24 -16.23 9.01 -12.79
N GLU A 25 -15.28 8.10 -13.01
CA GLU A 25 -15.37 6.73 -12.53
C GLU A 25 -14.92 6.67 -11.06
N PRO A 26 -15.34 5.66 -10.28
CA PRO A 26 -14.77 5.45 -8.95
C PRO A 26 -13.25 5.25 -9.05
N GLY A 27 -12.48 6.13 -8.43
CA GLY A 27 -11.01 6.10 -8.46
C GLY A 27 -10.39 7.11 -9.43
N ILE A 28 -9.19 7.60 -9.10
CA ILE A 28 -8.47 8.60 -9.91
C ILE A 28 -7.66 7.87 -10.98
N ASN A 29 -8.00 8.06 -12.26
CA ASN A 29 -7.23 7.53 -13.38
C ASN A 29 -5.96 8.39 -13.62
N TYR A 30 -4.92 8.18 -12.81
CA TYR A 30 -3.68 8.96 -12.86
C TYR A 30 -2.99 8.93 -14.24
N VAL A 31 -3.13 7.84 -14.99
CA VAL A 31 -2.61 7.74 -16.36
C VAL A 31 -3.31 8.76 -17.27
N ARG A 32 -4.63 8.87 -17.15
CA ARG A 32 -5.43 9.85 -17.90
C ARG A 32 -5.10 11.28 -17.47
N PHE A 33 -5.01 11.54 -16.16
CA PHE A 33 -4.62 12.85 -15.63
C PHE A 33 -3.23 13.27 -16.12
N PHE A 34 -2.25 12.38 -16.01
CA PHE A 34 -0.88 12.63 -16.44
C PHE A 34 -0.81 12.83 -17.96
N SER A 35 -1.58 12.07 -18.74
CA SER A 35 -1.65 12.25 -20.21
C SER A 35 -2.23 13.62 -20.58
N VAL A 36 -3.29 14.06 -19.91
CA VAL A 36 -3.89 15.39 -20.11
C VAL A 36 -2.91 16.49 -19.69
N TYR A 37 -2.23 16.34 -18.55
CA TYR A 37 -1.19 17.26 -18.08
C TYR A 37 -0.05 17.41 -19.10
N ILE A 38 0.46 16.30 -19.65
CA ILE A 38 1.50 16.34 -20.68
C ILE A 38 1.00 17.03 -21.94
N TYR A 39 -0.25 16.77 -22.36
CA TYR A 39 -0.84 17.43 -23.53
C TYR A 39 -1.02 18.94 -23.33
N ALA A 40 -1.39 19.36 -22.12
CA ALA A 40 -1.65 20.76 -21.78
C ALA A 40 -0.37 21.57 -21.55
N THR A 41 0.71 20.95 -21.08
CA THR A 41 1.93 21.66 -20.64
C THR A 41 3.12 21.51 -21.57
N GLN A 42 3.15 20.49 -22.42
CA GLN A 42 4.29 20.21 -23.30
C GLN A 42 4.02 20.61 -24.75
N ARG A 43 5.09 20.93 -25.49
CA ARG A 43 4.99 21.22 -26.92
C ARG A 43 4.47 19.98 -27.67
N ARG A 44 3.62 20.20 -28.69
CA ARG A 44 2.96 19.13 -29.47
C ARG A 44 3.93 18.06 -29.95
N GLU A 45 5.09 18.45 -30.47
CA GLU A 45 6.13 17.54 -30.95
C GLU A 45 6.68 16.60 -29.85
N VAL A 46 6.83 17.12 -28.63
CA VAL A 46 7.32 16.38 -27.46
C VAL A 46 6.25 15.43 -26.96
N ALA A 47 5.00 15.90 -26.84
CA ALA A 47 3.87 15.08 -26.44
C ALA A 47 3.63 13.92 -27.42
N VAL A 48 3.62 14.18 -28.73
CA VAL A 48 3.44 13.15 -29.77
C VAL A 48 4.56 12.11 -29.71
N LYS A 49 5.82 12.53 -29.54
CA LYS A 49 6.95 11.60 -29.40
C LYS A 49 6.81 10.75 -28.13
N PHE A 50 6.46 11.35 -27.01
CA PHE A 50 6.23 10.66 -25.74
C PHE A 50 5.14 9.58 -25.86
N PHE A 51 3.97 9.92 -26.41
CA PHE A 51 2.89 8.97 -26.60
C PHE A 51 3.21 7.89 -27.66
N SER A 52 4.05 8.20 -28.65
CA SER A 52 4.49 7.20 -29.62
C SER A 52 5.37 6.11 -28.98
N VAL A 53 6.23 6.50 -28.03
CA VAL A 53 7.02 5.56 -27.22
C VAL A 53 6.12 4.73 -26.31
N LEU A 54 5.15 5.35 -25.64
CA LEU A 54 4.18 4.63 -24.79
C LEU A 54 3.34 3.62 -25.56
N LYS A 55 2.99 3.89 -26.83
CA LYS A 55 2.26 2.93 -27.68
C LYS A 55 3.11 1.72 -28.09
N GLN A 56 4.43 1.88 -28.17
CA GLN A 56 5.36 0.80 -28.49
C GLN A 56 5.67 -0.09 -27.29
N HIS A 57 5.41 0.41 -26.08
CA HIS A 57 5.49 -0.33 -24.83
C HIS A 57 4.10 -0.39 -24.19
N PRO A 58 3.16 -1.22 -24.71
CA PRO A 58 1.89 -1.42 -24.04
C PRO A 58 2.21 -1.79 -22.59
N GLN A 59 1.72 -0.99 -21.65
CA GLN A 59 1.95 -1.23 -20.24
C GLN A 59 1.60 -2.69 -19.96
N GLN A 60 2.53 -3.45 -19.38
CA GLN A 60 2.11 -4.58 -18.55
C GLN A 60 1.04 -4.04 -17.60
N LYS A 61 0.01 -4.83 -17.30
CA LYS A 61 -1.13 -4.46 -16.45
C LYS A 61 -0.73 -4.16 -14.98
N GLU A 62 0.26 -3.31 -14.77
CA GLU A 62 0.78 -2.89 -13.47
C GLU A 62 0.07 -1.62 -12.98
N GLY A 63 -0.63 -0.90 -13.86
CA GLY A 63 -1.51 0.23 -13.48
C GLY A 63 -2.84 -0.19 -12.86
N ASP A 64 -3.27 -1.45 -13.03
CA ASP A 64 -4.46 -2.03 -12.36
C ASP A 64 -4.19 -2.41 -10.89
N ASN A 65 -2.92 -2.39 -10.46
CA ASN A 65 -2.49 -2.77 -9.11
C ASN A 65 -2.36 -1.58 -8.15
N MET A 66 -2.80 -0.38 -8.51
CA MET A 66 -2.91 0.71 -7.53
C MET A 66 -4.11 0.46 -6.63
N LEU A 67 -3.85 -0.13 -5.45
CA LEU A 67 -4.81 -0.20 -4.36
C LEU A 67 -5.16 1.24 -3.94
N CYS A 68 -6.46 1.54 -3.85
CA CYS A 68 -6.90 2.74 -3.13
C CYS A 68 -6.37 2.67 -1.69
N ALA A 69 -6.10 3.81 -1.04
CA ALA A 69 -5.62 3.84 0.35
C ALA A 69 -6.50 3.01 1.31
N VAL A 70 -7.81 2.94 1.06
CA VAL A 70 -8.74 2.09 1.81
C VAL A 70 -8.47 0.59 1.61
N ASP A 71 -8.17 0.16 0.38
CA ASP A 71 -7.84 -1.24 0.11
C ASP A 71 -6.43 -1.60 0.60
N GLU A 72 -5.48 -0.65 0.57
CA GLU A 72 -4.16 -0.78 1.18
C GLU A 72 -4.29 -1.01 2.69
N TRP A 73 -5.04 -0.16 3.40
CA TRP A 73 -5.27 -0.32 4.85
C TRP A 73 -5.99 -1.62 5.21
N ARG A 74 -6.96 -2.04 4.38
CA ARG A 74 -7.64 -3.33 4.57
C ARG A 74 -6.69 -4.50 4.37
N LEU A 75 -5.79 -4.41 3.39
CA LEU A 75 -4.79 -5.42 3.13
C LEU A 75 -3.74 -5.46 4.24
N GLU A 76 -3.27 -4.31 4.72
CA GLU A 76 -2.38 -4.17 5.87
C GLU A 76 -3.01 -4.79 7.12
N GLY A 77 -4.26 -4.44 7.45
CA GLY A 77 -4.97 -5.01 8.59
C GLY A 77 -5.18 -6.53 8.47
N LYS A 78 -5.42 -7.04 7.26
CA LYS A 78 -5.49 -8.49 7.01
C LYS A 78 -4.13 -9.16 7.21
N ILE A 79 -3.06 -8.59 6.67
CA ILE A 79 -1.69 -9.09 6.81
C ILE A 79 -1.27 -9.10 8.28
N GLU A 80 -1.57 -8.01 9.01
CA GLU A 80 -1.27 -7.88 10.43
C GLU A 80 -2.06 -8.91 11.26
N GLY A 81 -3.35 -9.08 10.97
CA GLY A 81 -4.19 -10.10 11.61
C GLY A 81 -3.70 -11.53 11.35
N GLU A 82 -3.35 -11.86 10.11
CA GLU A 82 -2.80 -13.17 9.76
C GLU A 82 -1.44 -13.42 10.44
N LYS A 83 -0.58 -12.40 10.48
CA LYS A 83 0.72 -12.45 11.16
C LYS A 83 0.54 -12.68 12.66
N LYS A 84 -0.33 -11.90 13.30
CA LYS A 84 -0.67 -12.03 14.73
C LYS A 84 -1.17 -13.44 15.05
N GLY A 85 -2.12 -13.96 14.27
CA GLY A 85 -2.67 -15.31 14.48
C GLY A 85 -1.64 -16.43 14.30
N LYS A 86 -0.74 -16.31 13.33
CA LYS A 86 0.36 -17.28 13.13
C LYS A 86 1.34 -17.28 14.30
N ILE A 87 1.74 -16.10 14.78
CA ILE A 87 2.65 -15.98 15.93
C ILE A 87 1.98 -16.50 17.21
N GLU A 88 0.73 -16.14 17.46
CA GLU A 88 -0.06 -16.62 18.61
C GLU A 88 -0.13 -18.15 18.63
N ASN A 89 -0.49 -18.77 17.51
CA ASN A 89 -0.61 -20.22 17.41
C ASN A 89 0.75 -20.93 17.62
N SER A 90 1.83 -20.41 17.05
CA SER A 90 3.18 -20.95 17.27
C SER A 90 3.59 -20.87 18.74
N ILE A 91 3.33 -19.74 19.40
CA ILE A 91 3.59 -19.56 20.84
C ILE A 91 2.74 -20.53 21.67
N PHE A 92 1.46 -20.70 21.33
CA PHE A 92 0.56 -21.62 22.02
C PHE A 92 1.05 -23.08 21.95
N ILE A 93 1.41 -23.55 20.76
CA ILE A 93 1.92 -24.91 20.55
C ILE A 93 3.20 -25.13 21.36
N ILE A 94 4.15 -24.20 21.30
CA ILE A 94 5.42 -24.30 22.02
C ILE A 94 5.20 -24.28 23.54
N ASN A 95 4.32 -23.41 24.05
CA ASN A 95 3.97 -23.37 25.47
C ASN A 95 3.38 -24.69 25.95
N ASN A 96 2.48 -25.30 25.18
CA ASN A 96 1.92 -26.61 25.53
C ASN A 96 3.00 -27.69 25.61
N MET A 97 3.91 -27.74 24.62
CA MET A 97 5.03 -28.69 24.64
C MET A 97 5.95 -28.48 25.85
N LYS A 98 6.28 -27.22 26.17
CA LYS A 98 7.06 -26.88 27.38
C LYS A 98 6.35 -27.30 28.66
N ASN A 99 5.03 -27.06 28.76
CA ASN A 99 4.23 -27.44 29.93
C ASN A 99 4.12 -28.96 30.10
N MET A 100 4.22 -29.72 29.01
CA MET A 100 4.32 -31.18 29.03
C MET A 100 5.73 -31.69 29.39
N GLY A 101 6.68 -30.80 29.65
CA GLY A 101 8.06 -31.16 29.99
C GLY A 101 8.87 -31.67 28.80
N ILE A 102 8.46 -31.37 27.56
CA ILE A 102 9.18 -31.78 26.36
C ILE A 102 10.51 -31.02 26.27
N ASP A 103 11.59 -31.74 26.00
CA ASP A 103 12.92 -31.17 25.80
C ASP A 103 12.97 -30.17 24.64
N TRP A 104 13.78 -29.12 24.79
CA TRP A 104 13.89 -28.05 23.81
C TRP A 104 14.44 -28.52 22.46
N GLY A 105 15.34 -29.50 22.45
CA GLY A 105 15.85 -30.10 21.23
C GLY A 105 14.77 -30.86 20.44
N VAL A 106 13.76 -31.42 21.11
CA VAL A 106 12.60 -32.04 20.47
C VAL A 106 11.63 -30.98 19.96
N ILE A 107 11.38 -29.94 20.76
CA ILE A 107 10.52 -28.82 20.35
C ILE A 107 11.08 -28.16 19.09
N SER A 108 12.37 -27.82 19.07
CA SER A 108 13.02 -27.18 17.93
C SER A 108 12.95 -28.03 16.67
N LYS A 109 13.09 -29.35 16.77
CA LYS A 109 12.91 -30.27 15.63
C LYS A 109 11.47 -30.33 15.14
N ALA A 110 10.48 -30.26 16.04
CA ALA A 110 9.07 -30.39 15.69
C ALA A 110 8.49 -29.09 15.11
N THR A 111 8.93 -27.93 15.60
CA THR A 111 8.38 -26.62 15.24
C THR A 111 9.28 -25.82 14.30
N GLY A 112 10.56 -26.20 14.18
CA GLY A 112 11.58 -25.41 13.48
C GLY A 112 12.00 -24.14 14.24
N VAL A 113 11.59 -23.99 15.50
CA VAL A 113 11.81 -22.79 16.31
C VAL A 113 12.80 -23.08 17.43
N ASP A 114 13.89 -22.33 17.49
CA ASP A 114 14.85 -22.37 18.60
C ASP A 114 14.48 -21.38 19.73
N GLN A 115 15.26 -21.40 20.82
CA GLN A 115 14.88 -20.71 22.05
C GLN A 115 14.93 -19.19 21.88
N GLU A 116 15.88 -18.71 21.08
CA GLU A 116 16.07 -17.30 20.81
C GLU A 116 14.92 -16.79 19.94
N LEU A 117 14.61 -17.51 18.85
CA LEU A 117 13.48 -17.18 17.98
C LEU A 117 12.15 -17.24 18.74
N TYR A 118 11.99 -18.18 19.66
CA TYR A 118 10.82 -18.23 20.54
C TYR A 118 10.67 -16.97 21.40
N GLN A 119 11.75 -16.50 22.03
CA GLN A 119 11.73 -15.26 22.82
C GLN A 119 11.42 -14.04 21.96
N GLN A 120 11.99 -13.97 20.76
CA GLN A 120 11.70 -12.90 19.80
C GLN A 120 10.22 -12.90 19.40
N MET A 121 9.64 -14.06 19.11
CA MET A 121 8.21 -14.19 18.82
C MET A 121 7.34 -13.71 19.99
N GLN A 122 7.72 -13.97 21.24
CA GLN A 122 6.97 -13.49 22.41
C GLN A 122 6.99 -11.95 22.51
N ILE A 123 8.14 -11.33 22.26
CA ILE A 123 8.29 -9.87 22.25
C ILE A 123 7.47 -9.26 21.10
N GLU A 124 7.60 -9.82 19.90
CA GLU A 124 6.86 -9.38 18.72
C GLU A 124 5.35 -9.50 18.93
N TYR A 125 4.88 -10.60 19.52
CA TYR A 125 3.47 -10.77 19.85
C TYR A 125 2.95 -9.70 20.81
N GLN A 126 3.71 -9.38 21.85
CA GLN A 126 3.34 -8.31 22.79
C GLN A 126 3.25 -6.96 22.10
N GLN A 127 4.17 -6.65 21.19
CA GLN A 127 4.13 -5.42 20.41
C GLN A 127 2.89 -5.36 19.50
N LEU A 128 2.56 -6.45 18.81
CA LEU A 128 1.37 -6.54 17.95
C LEU A 128 0.05 -6.47 18.73
N VAL A 129 0.03 -6.90 19.99
CA VAL A 129 -1.16 -6.78 20.86
C VAL A 129 -1.27 -5.40 21.49
N ALA A 130 -0.14 -4.73 21.76
CA ALA A 130 -0.10 -3.41 22.40
C ALA A 130 -0.36 -2.25 21.43
N GLN A 131 -0.24 -2.45 20.12
CA GLN A 131 -0.58 -1.41 19.15
C GLN A 131 -2.09 -1.15 19.20
N PRO A 132 -2.53 0.09 19.52
CA PRO A 132 -3.93 0.43 19.40
C PRO A 132 -4.29 0.34 17.92
N SER A 133 -5.26 -0.52 17.57
CA SER A 133 -5.91 -0.42 16.27
C SER A 133 -6.39 1.02 16.14
N LEU A 134 -5.86 1.79 15.19
CA LEU A 134 -6.38 3.10 14.84
C LEU A 134 -7.84 2.91 14.40
N SER A 135 -8.75 2.86 15.36
CA SER A 135 -10.17 2.97 15.12
C SER A 135 -10.37 4.38 14.62
N LEU A 136 -10.69 4.50 13.32
CA LEU A 136 -11.28 5.70 12.78
C LEU A 136 -12.59 5.95 13.56
N GLU A 137 -12.51 6.69 14.66
CA GLU A 137 -13.64 7.44 15.15
C GLU A 137 -13.78 8.64 14.21
N ALA A 138 -14.61 8.47 13.20
CA ALA A 138 -15.08 9.57 12.37
C ALA A 138 -16.00 10.45 13.21
N HIS A 139 -15.57 11.70 13.44
CA HIS A 139 -16.40 12.81 13.88
C HIS A 139 -16.30 13.93 12.85
#